data_AF-A0A2K8PGI3-F1
#
_entry.id   AF-A0A2K8PGI3-F1
#
_cell.length_a   1.000
_cell.length_b   1.000
_cell.length_c   1.000
_cell.angle_alpha   90.00
_cell.angle_beta   90.00
_cell.angle_gamma   90.00
#
_symmetry.space_group_name_H-M   'P 1'
#
loop_
_entity.id
_entity.type
_entity.pdbx_description
1 polymer ?
#
loop_
_entity_poly.entity_id
_entity_poly.type
_entity_poly.pdbx_seq_one_letter_code
_entity_poly.pdbx_strand_id
1 'polypeptide(L)'
;MAGLVRRSFDSADETRPFEGGKGRMDLLQTADGPVGRAVFEPGWKWSEHVKPLAGTDSCEAAHTGYVVSGRIQVVMDDGESGEYGTGDFLQIAPGHDAWVLGDEPCVVLDWTGYGNFAKPAA
;
A
#
# COMPACT_ATOMS: atom_id res chain seq x y z
N MET A 1 -8.76 -29.50 2.40
CA MET A 1 -8.46 -28.18 2.97
C MET A 1 -7.24 -28.33 3.86
N ALA A 2 -6.13 -27.65 3.57
CA ALA A 2 -5.03 -27.61 4.52
C ALA A 2 -5.50 -26.86 5.78
N GLY A 3 -5.40 -27.49 6.95
CA GLY A 3 -5.85 -26.86 8.20
C GLY A 3 -4.93 -25.75 8.71
N LEU A 4 -3.74 -25.61 8.11
CA LEU A 4 -2.73 -24.61 8.45
C LEU A 4 -1.99 -24.19 7.19
N VAL A 5 -1.82 -22.89 6.98
CA VAL A 5 -1.03 -22.31 5.89
C VAL A 5 0.04 -21.40 6.50
N ARG A 6 1.31 -21.63 6.17
CA ARG A 6 2.43 -20.76 6.55
C ARG A 6 3.14 -20.29 5.29
N ARG A 7 3.18 -18.97 5.08
CA ARG A 7 3.85 -18.33 3.96
C ARG A 7 4.61 -17.10 4.47
N SER A 8 5.62 -16.67 3.73
CA SER A 8 6.37 -15.45 4.02
C SER A 8 6.23 -14.47 2.87
N PHE A 9 6.08 -13.19 3.18
CA PHE A 9 6.15 -12.11 2.19
C PHE A 9 7.56 -11.94 1.61
N ASP A 10 8.59 -12.49 2.24
CA ASP A 10 9.96 -12.52 1.67
C ASP A 10 10.08 -13.50 0.49
N SER A 11 9.02 -14.28 0.25
CA SER A 11 8.85 -15.13 -0.93
C SER A 11 7.41 -14.96 -1.43
N ALA A 12 7.04 -13.71 -1.70
CA ALA A 12 5.73 -13.32 -2.23
C ALA A 12 5.44 -13.98 -3.59
N ASP A 13 4.15 -14.12 -3.92
CA ASP A 13 3.73 -14.60 -5.24
C ASP A 13 4.02 -13.58 -6.33
N GLU A 14 3.92 -12.30 -5.97
CA GLU A 14 4.13 -11.18 -6.87
C GLU A 14 4.75 -10.03 -6.08
N THR A 15 5.76 -9.38 -6.65
CA THR A 15 6.32 -8.13 -6.14
C THR A 15 6.24 -7.07 -7.23
N ARG A 16 5.59 -5.94 -6.94
CA ARG A 16 5.44 -4.79 -7.83
C ARG A 16 6.30 -3.64 -7.31
N PRO A 17 7.39 -3.23 -8.00
CA PRO A 17 8.18 -2.08 -7.59
C PRO A 17 7.40 -0.78 -7.83
N PHE A 18 7.63 0.23 -7.00
CA PHE A 18 7.17 1.60 -7.27
C PHE A 18 8.22 2.35 -8.09
N GLU A 19 7.79 3.40 -8.79
CA GLU A 19 8.71 4.23 -9.57
C GLU A 19 9.82 4.85 -8.69
N GLY A 20 10.96 5.12 -9.31
CA GLY A 20 12.12 5.72 -8.63
C GLY A 20 12.75 4.84 -7.54
N GLY A 21 12.39 3.55 -7.45
CA GLY A 21 12.86 2.66 -6.40
C GLY A 21 12.37 3.04 -5.01
N LYS A 22 11.26 3.79 -4.92
CA LYS A 22 10.71 4.31 -3.65
C LYS A 22 9.79 3.34 -2.93
N GLY A 23 10.03 2.05 -3.11
CA GLY A 23 9.30 1.01 -2.42
C GLY A 23 8.77 -0.07 -3.34
N ARG A 24 7.89 -0.90 -2.78
CA ARG A 24 7.28 -2.02 -3.48
C ARG A 24 6.00 -2.48 -2.80
N MET A 25 5.22 -3.25 -3.54
CA MET A 25 4.11 -4.05 -3.06
C MET A 25 4.44 -5.55 -3.18
N ASP A 26 4.43 -6.27 -2.07
CA ASP A 26 4.56 -7.74 -2.04
C ASP A 26 3.18 -8.37 -1.82
N LEU A 27 2.78 -9.35 -2.64
CA LEU A 27 1.44 -9.96 -2.60
C LEU A 27 1.50 -11.46 -2.34
N LEU A 28 0.60 -11.93 -1.49
CA LEU A 28 0.28 -13.35 -1.33
C LEU A 28 -1.17 -13.59 -1.77
N GLN A 29 -1.36 -14.50 -2.72
CA GLN A 29 -2.68 -14.95 -3.13
C GLN A 29 -3.21 -15.95 -2.09
N THR A 30 -4.45 -15.73 -1.63
CA THR A 30 -5.15 -16.63 -0.71
C THR A 30 -6.53 -16.99 -1.26
N ALA A 31 -7.19 -17.97 -0.64
CA ALA A 31 -8.54 -18.36 -1.04
C ALA A 31 -9.57 -17.23 -0.83
N ASP A 32 -9.33 -16.34 0.13
CA ASP A 32 -10.23 -15.25 0.50
C ASP A 32 -9.85 -13.91 -0.17
N GLY A 33 -8.86 -13.94 -1.07
CA GLY A 33 -8.33 -12.76 -1.75
C GLY A 33 -6.84 -12.52 -1.47
N PRO A 34 -6.23 -11.56 -2.17
CA PRO A 34 -4.83 -11.21 -1.95
C PRO A 34 -4.64 -10.48 -0.61
N VAL A 35 -3.52 -10.78 0.06
CA VAL A 35 -3.01 -9.94 1.15
C VAL A 35 -1.73 -9.30 0.65
N GLY A 36 -1.60 -7.99 0.81
CA GLY A 36 -0.41 -7.25 0.39
C GLY A 36 0.38 -6.69 1.56
N ARG A 37 1.70 -6.66 1.41
CA ARG A 37 2.64 -5.90 2.23
C ARG A 37 3.24 -4.80 1.37
N ALA A 38 2.84 -3.56 1.61
CA ALA A 38 3.51 -2.41 1.02
C ALA A 38 4.70 -2.01 1.87
N VAL A 39 5.81 -1.68 1.21
CA VAL A 39 6.94 -0.99 1.81
C VAL A 39 7.11 0.32 1.05
N PHE A 40 6.85 1.43 1.72
CA PHE A 40 7.02 2.79 1.20
C PHE A 40 8.31 3.37 1.75
N GLU A 41 9.27 3.67 0.89
CA GLU A 41 10.57 4.21 1.33
C GLU A 41 10.46 5.71 1.71
N PRO A 42 11.39 6.25 2.52
CA PRO A 42 11.45 7.68 2.80
C PRO A 42 11.42 8.53 1.52
N GLY A 43 10.54 9.53 1.52
CA GLY A 43 10.28 10.37 0.34
C GLY A 43 9.36 9.73 -0.70
N TRP A 44 8.79 8.55 -0.46
CA TRP A 44 7.71 8.03 -1.28
C TRP A 44 6.46 8.92 -1.16
N LYS A 45 5.79 9.10 -2.29
CA LYS A 45 4.53 9.81 -2.47
C LYS A 45 3.74 9.17 -3.59
N TRP A 46 2.45 8.88 -3.38
CA TRP A 46 1.61 8.19 -4.35
C TRP A 46 1.58 8.92 -5.69
N SER A 47 1.35 10.23 -5.68
CA SER A 47 1.23 11.03 -6.92
C SER A 47 2.53 11.15 -7.73
N GLU A 48 3.67 10.80 -7.15
CA GLU A 48 4.95 10.76 -7.86
C GLU A 48 5.34 9.34 -8.28
N HIS A 49 5.08 8.35 -7.42
CA HIS A 49 5.70 7.03 -7.54
C HIS A 49 4.72 5.92 -7.96
N VAL A 50 3.41 6.17 -7.88
CA VAL A 50 2.36 5.20 -8.26
C VAL A 50 1.42 5.78 -9.30
N LYS A 51 1.10 7.08 -9.27
CA LYS A 51 0.30 7.75 -10.30
C LYS A 51 0.75 7.46 -11.74
N PRO A 52 2.06 7.47 -12.09
CA PRO A 52 2.50 7.11 -13.44
C PRO A 52 2.12 5.69 -13.86
N LEU A 53 2.00 4.77 -12.90
CA LEU A 53 1.61 3.37 -13.13
C LEU A 53 0.08 3.22 -13.19
N ALA A 54 -0.63 3.91 -12.30
CA ALA A 54 -2.08 3.82 -12.14
C ALA A 54 -2.88 4.58 -13.20
N GLY A 55 -2.33 5.68 -13.72
CA GLY A 55 -2.98 6.52 -14.74
C GLY A 55 -4.20 7.31 -14.25
N THR A 56 -4.41 7.42 -12.94
CA THR A 56 -5.50 8.16 -12.30
C THR A 56 -4.98 9.43 -11.62
N ASP A 57 -5.87 10.36 -11.26
CA ASP A 57 -5.47 11.61 -10.63
C ASP A 57 -5.11 11.49 -9.15
N SER A 58 -5.82 10.60 -8.45
CA SER A 58 -5.61 10.17 -7.07
C SER A 58 -5.70 8.63 -6.98
N CYS A 59 -5.42 8.07 -5.80
CA CYS A 59 -5.50 6.65 -5.55
C CYS A 59 -6.96 6.19 -5.48
N GLU A 60 -7.40 5.39 -6.46
CA GLU A 60 -8.76 4.85 -6.52
C GLU A 60 -8.94 3.50 -5.79
N ALA A 61 -7.90 3.01 -5.12
CA ALA A 61 -7.98 1.78 -4.34
C ALA A 61 -8.58 2.05 -2.96
N ALA A 62 -9.55 1.23 -2.54
CA ALA A 62 -10.03 1.23 -1.17
C ALA A 62 -9.06 0.43 -0.29
N HIS A 63 -8.54 1.04 0.78
CA HIS A 63 -7.56 0.40 1.66
C HIS A 63 -8.19 0.02 3.00
N THR A 64 -7.86 -1.15 3.52
CA THR A 64 -8.19 -1.55 4.89
C THR A 64 -7.04 -2.36 5.46
N GLY A 65 -6.33 -1.77 6.42
CA GLY A 65 -4.99 -2.23 6.74
C GLY A 65 -4.50 -1.88 8.13
N TYR A 66 -3.24 -2.25 8.36
CA TYR A 66 -2.53 -2.05 9.61
C TYR A 66 -1.11 -1.56 9.32
N VAL A 67 -0.68 -0.52 10.03
CA VAL A 67 0.66 0.04 9.91
C VAL A 67 1.62 -0.73 10.83
N VAL A 68 2.57 -1.43 10.21
CA VAL A 68 3.57 -2.24 10.90
C VAL A 68 4.74 -1.40 11.42
N SER A 69 5.18 -0.41 10.64
CA SER A 69 6.30 0.49 10.98
C SER A 69 6.19 1.81 10.23
N GLY A 70 6.94 2.82 10.67
CA GLY A 70 6.97 4.14 10.06
C GLY A 70 5.65 4.90 10.20
N ARG A 71 5.49 5.95 9.38
CA ARG A 71 4.35 6.87 9.39
C ARG A 71 4.00 7.34 7.99
N ILE A 72 2.72 7.55 7.74
CA ILE A 72 2.19 7.98 6.43
C ILE A 72 1.13 9.06 6.64
N GLN A 73 1.22 10.11 5.84
CA GLN A 73 0.16 11.10 5.70
C GLN A 73 -0.78 10.67 4.59
N VAL A 74 -2.08 10.81 4.80
CA VAL A 74 -3.13 10.62 3.80
C VAL A 74 -3.91 11.92 3.67
N VAL A 75 -4.23 12.30 2.43
CA VAL A 75 -5.09 13.45 2.13
C VAL A 75 -6.11 13.03 1.08
N MET A 76 -7.38 13.09 1.44
CA MET A 76 -8.52 12.80 0.58
C MET A 76 -8.74 13.95 -0.42
N ASP A 77 -9.40 13.67 -1.54
CA ASP A 77 -9.67 14.67 -2.59
C ASP A 77 -10.60 15.81 -2.10
N ASP A 78 -11.40 15.58 -1.05
CA ASP A 78 -12.23 16.60 -0.40
C ASP A 78 -11.48 17.46 0.64
N GLY A 79 -10.21 17.12 0.90
CA GLY A 79 -9.33 17.81 1.84
C GLY A 79 -9.30 17.21 3.25
N GLU A 80 -10.11 16.18 3.57
CA GLU A 80 -9.94 15.43 4.82
C GLU A 80 -8.54 14.82 4.86
N SER A 81 -7.88 14.86 6.02
CA SER A 81 -6.50 14.36 6.14
C SER A 81 -6.21 13.76 7.50
N GLY A 82 -5.27 12.82 7.52
CA GLY A 82 -4.85 12.13 8.73
C GLY A 82 -3.46 11.52 8.59
N GLU A 83 -2.76 11.45 9.72
CA GLU A 83 -1.50 10.71 9.86
C GLU A 83 -1.81 9.35 10.48
N TYR A 84 -1.22 8.29 9.92
CA TYR A 84 -1.23 6.95 10.50
C TYR A 84 0.20 6.56 10.85
N GLY A 85 0.40 6.03 12.05
CA GLY A 85 1.67 5.55 12.56
C GLY A 85 1.62 4.08 12.97
N THR A 86 2.76 3.59 13.46
CA THR A 86 2.91 2.20 13.89
C THR A 86 1.84 1.78 14.89
N GLY A 87 1.13 0.68 14.61
CA GLY A 87 0.05 0.19 15.45
C GLY A 87 -1.35 0.64 15.03
N ASP A 88 -1.45 1.62 14.12
CA ASP A 88 -2.73 2.14 13.71
C ASP A 88 -3.42 1.23 12.69
N PHE A 89 -4.74 1.12 12.85
CA PHE A 89 -5.64 0.62 11.84
C PHE A 89 -5.96 1.76 10.86
N LEU A 90 -5.98 1.46 9.56
CA LEU A 90 -6.40 2.40 8.53
C LEU A 90 -7.57 1.83 7.73
N GLN A 91 -8.50 2.72 7.39
CA GLN A 91 -9.54 2.48 6.41
C GLN A 91 -9.66 3.74 5.55
N ILE A 92 -9.35 3.63 4.27
CA ILE A 92 -9.24 4.77 3.35
C ILE A 92 -10.11 4.47 2.14
N ALA A 93 -11.05 5.37 1.85
CA ALA A 93 -11.89 5.28 0.66
C ALA A 93 -11.08 5.64 -0.61
N PRO A 94 -11.56 5.24 -1.81
CA PRO A 94 -11.02 5.76 -3.06
C PRO A 94 -11.00 7.30 -3.08
N GLY A 95 -9.98 7.88 -3.70
CA GLY A 95 -9.80 9.33 -3.85
C GLY A 95 -8.88 9.94 -2.80
N HIS A 96 -7.57 9.64 -2.88
CA HIS A 96 -6.57 10.22 -1.98
C HIS A 96 -5.15 10.24 -2.56
N ASP A 97 -4.30 11.14 -2.05
CA ASP A 97 -2.84 11.07 -2.15
C ASP A 97 -2.26 10.65 -0.79
N ALA A 98 -1.06 10.08 -0.79
CA ALA A 98 -0.39 9.66 0.43
C ALA A 98 1.13 9.76 0.30
N TRP A 99 1.82 10.02 1.41
CA TRP A 99 3.29 10.07 1.42
C TRP A 99 3.88 9.69 2.78
N VAL A 100 5.10 9.16 2.75
CA VAL A 100 5.84 8.77 3.96
C VAL A 100 6.28 10.01 4.73
N LEU A 101 6.14 9.96 6.05
CA LEU A 101 6.64 10.97 6.97
C LEU A 101 7.91 10.49 7.67
N GLY A 102 8.98 11.29 7.59
CA GLY A 102 10.26 11.00 8.24
C GLY A 102 11.23 10.21 7.36
N ASP A 103 12.17 9.55 8.01
CA ASP A 103 13.32 8.85 7.41
C ASP A 103 13.27 7.32 7.61
N GLU A 104 12.17 6.79 8.16
CA GLU A 104 11.90 5.36 8.29
C GLU A 104 10.92 4.89 7.20
N PRO A 105 11.13 3.72 6.58
CA PRO A 105 10.14 3.13 5.69
C PRO A 105 8.80 2.87 6.39
N CYS A 106 7.70 3.29 5.75
CA CYS A 106 6.35 2.95 6.21
C CYS A 106 5.95 1.59 5.64
N VAL A 107 5.66 0.63 6.52
CA VAL A 107 5.24 -0.73 6.12
C VAL A 107 3.78 -0.94 6.49
N VAL A 108 2.97 -1.34 5.51
CA VAL A 108 1.52 -1.52 5.69
C VAL A 108 1.10 -2.90 5.19
N LEU A 109 0.26 -3.58 5.98
CA LEU A 109 -0.48 -4.76 5.54
C LEU A 109 -1.91 -4.36 5.17
N ASP A 110 -2.41 -4.83 4.02
CA ASP A 110 -3.77 -4.55 3.54
C ASP A 110 -4.39 -5.82 2.93
N TRP A 111 -5.68 -6.00 3.20
CA TRP A 111 -6.47 -7.16 2.78
C TRP A 111 -7.52 -6.81 1.70
N THR A 112 -7.71 -5.54 1.39
CA THR A 112 -8.74 -5.04 0.47
C THR A 112 -8.14 -4.31 -0.73
N GLY A 113 -7.19 -3.41 -0.51
CA GLY A 113 -6.76 -2.45 -1.53
C GLY A 113 -5.64 -2.92 -2.46
N TYR A 114 -4.85 -3.91 -2.04
CA TYR A 114 -3.58 -4.20 -2.72
C TYR A 114 -3.65 -5.17 -3.90
N GLY A 115 -4.80 -5.81 -4.16
CA GLY A 115 -4.95 -6.71 -5.30
C GLY A 115 -4.56 -6.06 -6.65
N ASN A 116 -5.04 -4.83 -6.89
CA ASN A 116 -4.76 -4.07 -8.12
C ASN A 116 -3.83 -2.86 -7.92
N PHE A 117 -3.39 -2.58 -6.69
CA PHE A 117 -2.53 -1.44 -6.39
C PHE A 117 -1.17 -1.54 -7.09
N ALA A 118 -0.67 -0.41 -7.59
CA ALA A 118 0.59 -0.29 -8.34
C ALA A 118 0.73 -1.27 -9.51
N LYS A 119 -0.40 -1.71 -10.09
CA LYS A 119 -0.41 -2.47 -11.33
C LYS A 119 -0.35 -1.49 -12.50
N PRO A 120 0.56 -1.66 -13.47
CA PRO A 120 0.57 -0.81 -14.67
C PRO A 120 -0.78 -0.87 -15.40
N ALA A 121 -1.21 0.27 -15.95
CA ALA A 121 -2.29 0.29 -16.94
C ALA A 121 -1.95 -0.63 -18.12
N ALA A 122 -2.94 -1.38 -18.60
CA ALA A 122 -2.80 -2.27 -19.76
C ALA A 122 -2.69 -1.50 -21.08
#